data_AF-A0A378CC99-F1
#
_entry.id   AF-A0A378CC99-F1
#
_cell.length_a   1.000
_cell.length_b   1.000
_cell.length_c   1.000
_cell.angle_alpha   90.00
_cell.angle_beta   90.00
_cell.angle_gamma   90.00
#
_symmetry.space_group_name_H-M   'P 1'
#
loop_
_entity.id
_entity.type
_entity.pdbx_description
1 polymer ?
#
loop_
_entity_poly.entity_id
_entity_poly.type
_entity_poly.pdbx_seq_one_letter_code
_entity_poly.pdbx_strand_id
1 'polypeptide(L)'
;MKQGIAFYHQFIDELIARGIEPMICLYHFDMPLSLAERYNGFTDRRVMDAFIRYGQKMIACYGDKVKYWLTFNEQNLYHSPEAFLISGYLQGEKTLRELYLIQHHVMIGARPSDSLSAPDEAAVSDGRNAGSRSGLSGYLQTTRYPLRPAAG
;
A
#
# COMPACT_ATOMS: atom_id res chain seq x y z
N MET A 1 -4.26 -19.44 -7.19
CA MET A 1 -3.53 -18.18 -7.48
C MET A 1 -3.69 -17.67 -8.91
N LYS A 2 -3.54 -18.49 -9.96
CA LYS A 2 -3.56 -17.99 -11.36
C LYS A 2 -4.87 -17.34 -11.83
N GLN A 3 -6.03 -17.83 -11.38
CA GLN A 3 -7.34 -17.31 -11.80
C GLN A 3 -7.64 -15.91 -11.24
N GLY A 4 -7.33 -15.66 -9.96
CA GLY A 4 -7.52 -14.34 -9.35
C GLY A 4 -6.62 -13.27 -9.97
N ILE A 5 -5.34 -13.59 -10.20
CA ILE A 5 -4.40 -12.66 -10.84
C ILE A 5 -4.85 -12.33 -12.28
N ALA A 6 -5.31 -13.33 -13.04
CA ALA A 6 -5.81 -13.15 -14.39
C ALA A 6 -7.07 -12.26 -14.44
N PHE A 7 -7.99 -12.44 -13.49
CA PHE A 7 -9.17 -11.57 -13.36
C PHE A 7 -8.77 -10.11 -13.16
N TYR A 8 -7.89 -9.82 -12.20
CA TYR A 8 -7.46 -8.45 -11.95
C TYR A 8 -6.64 -7.85 -13.10
N HIS A 9 -5.87 -8.66 -13.85
CA HIS A 9 -5.24 -8.18 -15.08
C HIS A 9 -6.28 -7.69 -16.10
N GLN A 10 -7.29 -8.52 -16.39
CA GLN A 10 -8.35 -8.15 -17.34
C GLN A 10 -9.11 -6.91 -16.86
N PHE A 11 -9.45 -6.85 -15.57
CA PHE A 11 -10.16 -5.73 -14.99
C PHE A 11 -9.36 -4.42 -15.09
N ILE A 12 -8.06 -4.44 -14.75
CA ILE A 12 -7.18 -3.26 -14.86
C ILE A 12 -7.04 -2.82 -16.33
N ASP A 13 -6.85 -3.76 -17.25
CA ASP A 13 -6.74 -3.48 -18.68
C ASP A 13 -8.02 -2.83 -19.22
N GLU A 14 -9.18 -3.30 -18.76
CA GLU A 14 -10.48 -2.76 -19.12
C GLU A 14 -10.75 -1.36 -18.57
N LEU A 15 -10.23 -1.02 -17.39
CA LEU A 15 -10.28 0.34 -16.83
C LEU A 15 -9.41 1.29 -17.66
N ILE A 16 -8.19 0.88 -17.97
CA ILE A 16 -7.24 1.67 -18.76
C ILE A 16 -7.78 1.90 -20.17
N ALA A 17 -8.35 0.87 -20.80
CA ALA A 17 -8.97 0.98 -22.13
C ALA A 17 -10.14 2.00 -22.17
N ARG A 18 -10.77 2.26 -21.02
CA ARG A 18 -11.84 3.26 -20.85
C ARG A 18 -11.32 4.62 -20.37
N GLY A 19 -10.01 4.80 -20.29
CA GLY A 19 -9.37 6.05 -19.84
C GLY A 19 -9.46 6.29 -18.33
N ILE A 20 -9.73 5.24 -17.53
CA ILE A 20 -9.78 5.32 -16.07
C ILE A 20 -8.41 4.94 -15.53
N GLU A 21 -7.74 5.87 -14.84
CA GLU A 21 -6.46 5.59 -14.18
C GLU A 21 -6.70 4.77 -12.89
N PRO A 22 -6.21 3.52 -12.81
CA PRO A 22 -6.44 2.67 -11.66
C PRO A 22 -5.58 3.08 -10.46
N MET A 23 -6.16 2.95 -9.27
CA MET A 23 -5.47 3.05 -7.98
C MET A 23 -5.78 1.80 -7.17
N ILE A 24 -4.75 1.12 -6.67
CA ILE A 24 -4.91 -0.14 -5.92
C ILE A 24 -4.69 0.08 -4.43
N CYS A 25 -5.62 -0.41 -3.61
CA CYS A 25 -5.43 -0.58 -2.17
C CYS A 25 -5.05 -2.04 -1.88
N LEU A 26 -3.91 -2.26 -1.21
CA LEU A 26 -3.39 -3.60 -0.93
C LEU A 26 -4.14 -4.29 0.21
N TYR A 27 -4.58 -3.53 1.21
CA TYR A 27 -5.33 -4.07 2.35
C TYR A 27 -6.55 -3.22 2.69
N HIS A 28 -7.72 -3.82 2.50
CA HIS A 28 -9.02 -3.21 2.77
C HIS A 28 -9.81 -4.00 3.83
N PHE A 29 -9.15 -4.29 4.95
CA PHE A 29 -9.71 -4.99 6.11
C PHE A 29 -9.95 -6.51 5.93
N ASP A 30 -9.54 -7.06 4.80
CA ASP A 30 -9.71 -8.47 4.46
C ASP A 30 -8.51 -9.35 4.92
N MET A 31 -8.36 -9.55 6.24
CA MET A 31 -7.34 -10.46 6.75
C MET A 31 -7.63 -11.91 6.29
N PRO A 32 -6.69 -12.62 5.66
CA PRO A 32 -6.85 -14.04 5.40
C PRO A 32 -7.11 -14.81 6.71
N LEU A 33 -8.21 -15.56 6.75
CA LEU A 33 -8.64 -16.29 7.95
C LEU A 33 -7.53 -17.18 8.53
N SER A 34 -6.75 -17.84 7.66
CA SER A 34 -5.63 -18.69 8.09
C SER A 34 -4.53 -17.94 8.82
N LEU A 35 -4.30 -16.65 8.51
CA LEU A 35 -3.35 -15.80 9.24
C LEU A 35 -3.96 -15.27 10.54
N ALA A 36 -5.26 -14.95 10.53
CA ALA A 36 -6.00 -14.57 11.72
C ALA A 36 -6.00 -15.71 12.76
N GLU A 37 -6.32 -16.93 12.35
CA GLU A 37 -6.36 -18.10 13.25
C GLU A 37 -4.98 -18.51 13.75
N ARG A 38 -3.96 -18.48 12.89
CA ARG A 38 -2.62 -18.97 13.24
C ARG A 38 -1.78 -17.96 14.03
N TYR A 39 -1.96 -16.67 13.76
CA TYR A 39 -1.08 -15.61 14.24
C TYR A 39 -1.82 -14.43 14.85
N ASN A 40 -3.16 -14.50 14.98
CA ASN A 40 -3.97 -13.42 15.54
C ASN A 40 -3.81 -12.09 14.79
N GLY A 41 -3.68 -12.17 13.46
CA GLY A 41 -3.65 -11.02 12.56
C GLY A 41 -2.41 -10.13 12.74
N PHE A 42 -2.59 -8.81 12.66
CA PHE A 42 -1.48 -7.85 12.75
C PHE A 42 -0.85 -7.71 14.13
N THR A 43 -1.25 -8.51 15.12
CA THR A 43 -0.51 -8.60 16.39
C THR A 43 0.85 -9.30 16.22
N ASP A 44 1.06 -10.06 15.15
CA ASP A 44 2.28 -10.82 14.91
C ASP A 44 3.08 -10.29 13.70
N ARG A 45 4.40 -10.14 13.88
CA ARG A 45 5.30 -9.65 12.84
C ARG A 45 5.35 -10.55 11.59
N ARG A 46 5.10 -11.85 11.72
CA ARG A 46 5.09 -12.78 10.58
C ARG A 46 3.97 -12.47 9.59
N VAL A 47 2.84 -11.94 10.08
CA VAL A 47 1.74 -11.46 9.25
C VAL A 47 2.16 -10.20 8.49
N MET A 48 2.92 -9.31 9.13
CA MET A 48 3.51 -8.15 8.44
C MET A 48 4.50 -8.55 7.35
N ASP A 49 5.39 -9.50 7.62
CA ASP A 49 6.33 -9.99 6.61
C ASP A 49 5.60 -10.64 5.43
N ALA A 50 4.48 -11.34 5.70
CA ALA A 50 3.62 -11.89 4.65
C ALA A 50 2.95 -10.78 3.82
N PHE A 51 2.46 -9.72 4.48
CA PHE A 51 1.90 -8.55 3.81
C PHE A 51 2.91 -7.85 2.89
N ILE A 52 4.15 -7.66 3.37
CA ILE A 52 5.22 -7.05 2.57
C ILE A 52 5.52 -7.89 1.32
N ARG A 53 5.68 -9.22 1.47
CA ARG A 53 5.88 -10.13 0.32
C ARG A 53 4.71 -10.10 -0.66
N TYR A 54 3.49 -10.00 -0.14
CA TYR A 54 2.29 -9.85 -0.97
C TYR A 54 2.33 -8.54 -1.77
N GLY A 55 2.59 -7.41 -1.11
CA GLY A 55 2.71 -6.11 -1.77
C GLY A 55 3.77 -6.09 -2.87
N GLN A 56 4.96 -6.63 -2.59
CA GLN A 56 6.04 -6.79 -3.59
C GLN A 56 5.58 -7.61 -4.80
N LYS A 57 4.83 -8.69 -4.57
CA LYS A 57 4.30 -9.52 -5.67
C LYS A 57 3.26 -8.77 -6.50
N MET A 58 2.39 -7.97 -5.87
CA MET A 58 1.38 -7.18 -6.58
C MET A 58 2.01 -6.06 -7.42
N ILE A 59 3.02 -5.37 -6.89
CA ILE A 59 3.75 -4.37 -7.66
C ILE A 59 4.51 -5.00 -8.82
N ALA A 60 5.15 -6.16 -8.62
CA ALA A 60 5.79 -6.88 -9.71
C ALA A 60 4.80 -7.35 -10.80
N CYS A 61 3.53 -7.55 -10.45
CA CYS A 61 2.49 -7.98 -11.38
C CYS A 61 1.77 -6.82 -12.10
N TYR A 62 1.57 -5.67 -11.45
CA TYR A 62 0.72 -4.60 -11.96
C TYR A 62 1.37 -3.22 -11.97
N GLY A 63 2.60 -3.08 -11.46
CA GLY A 63 3.30 -1.80 -11.32
C GLY A 63 3.63 -1.12 -12.65
N ASP A 64 3.64 -1.86 -13.76
CA ASP A 64 3.74 -1.34 -15.13
C ASP A 64 2.46 -0.59 -15.56
N LYS A 65 1.30 -1.00 -15.03
CA LYS A 65 -0.03 -0.47 -15.38
C LYS A 65 -0.61 0.49 -14.34
N VAL A 66 -0.19 0.36 -13.08
CA VAL A 66 -0.78 1.05 -11.93
C VAL A 66 0.26 1.95 -11.27
N LYS A 67 -0.01 3.26 -11.27
CA LYS A 67 0.90 4.27 -10.69
C LYS A 67 0.61 4.59 -9.23
N TYR A 68 -0.65 4.47 -8.81
CA TYR A 68 -1.10 4.89 -7.49
C TYR A 68 -1.43 3.69 -6.60
N TRP A 69 -0.79 3.65 -5.44
CA TRP A 69 -0.87 2.54 -4.50
C TRP A 69 -1.18 3.05 -3.10
N LEU A 70 -2.11 2.37 -2.44
CA LEU A 70 -2.43 2.54 -1.03
C LEU A 70 -2.11 1.23 -0.30
N THR A 71 -1.35 1.29 0.79
CA THR A 71 -1.00 0.10 1.56
C THR A 71 -2.17 -0.36 2.41
N PHE A 72 -2.67 0.50 3.29
CA PHE A 72 -3.80 0.25 4.18
C PHE A 72 -4.90 1.28 3.96
N ASN A 73 -6.13 0.81 3.81
CA ASN A 73 -7.30 1.67 3.86
C ASN A 73 -7.46 2.30 5.27
N GLU A 74 -7.89 3.56 5.31
CA GLU A 74 -8.23 4.33 6.53
C GLU A 74 -7.33 4.03 7.73
N GLN A 75 -6.04 4.33 7.57
CA GLN A 75 -5.02 4.00 8.56
C GLN A 75 -5.28 4.61 9.95
N ASN A 76 -6.10 5.67 10.03
CA ASN A 76 -6.57 6.26 11.28
C ASN A 76 -7.40 5.30 12.15
N LEU A 77 -8.10 4.32 11.55
CA LEU A 77 -8.89 3.33 12.32
C LEU A 77 -8.02 2.40 13.17
N TYR A 78 -6.73 2.27 12.86
CA TYR A 78 -5.81 1.45 13.65
C TYR A 78 -5.39 2.11 14.96
N HIS A 79 -5.82 3.36 15.22
CA HIS A 79 -5.63 4.04 16.50
C HIS A 79 -6.83 3.89 17.45
N SER A 80 -7.93 3.28 16.99
CA SER A 80 -9.18 3.16 17.74
C SER A 80 -9.59 1.68 17.89
N PRO A 81 -10.58 1.35 18.75
CA PRO A 81 -10.97 -0.05 19.01
C PRO A 81 -11.39 -0.84 17.77
N GLU A 82 -11.77 -0.16 16.69
CA GLU A 82 -12.04 -0.71 15.36
C GLU A 82 -10.86 -1.54 14.83
N ALA A 83 -9.63 -1.23 15.24
CA ALA A 83 -8.44 -2.02 14.91
C ALA A 83 -8.62 -3.51 15.20
N PHE A 84 -9.32 -3.89 16.28
CA PHE A 84 -9.56 -5.29 16.62
C PHE A 84 -10.51 -6.00 15.65
N LEU A 85 -11.34 -5.28 14.92
CA LEU A 85 -12.24 -5.84 13.91
C LEU A 85 -11.53 -5.99 12.56
N ILE A 86 -10.71 -5.01 12.21
CA ILE A 86 -10.13 -4.90 10.86
C ILE A 86 -8.72 -5.49 10.72
N SER A 87 -8.05 -5.82 11.83
CA SER A 87 -6.69 -6.38 11.84
C SER A 87 -6.63 -7.91 11.80
N GLY A 88 -7.79 -8.58 11.83
CA GLY A 88 -7.88 -10.04 11.98
C GLY A 88 -7.53 -10.52 13.39
N TYR A 89 -7.77 -9.69 14.41
CA TYR A 89 -7.64 -10.07 15.82
C TYR A 89 -8.81 -10.96 16.23
N LEU A 90 -8.52 -12.18 16.67
CA LEU A 90 -9.51 -13.17 17.08
C LEU A 90 -9.47 -13.47 18.58
N GLN A 91 -8.30 -13.32 19.22
CA GLN A 91 -8.08 -13.77 20.60
C GLN A 91 -7.29 -12.74 21.41
N GLY A 92 -7.66 -12.60 22.69
CA GLY A 92 -6.98 -11.79 23.70
C GLY A 92 -7.93 -10.78 24.38
N GLU A 93 -7.37 -9.87 25.17
CA GLU A 93 -8.12 -9.01 26.10
C GLU A 93 -8.45 -7.61 25.54
N LYS A 94 -8.02 -7.31 24.31
CA LYS A 94 -8.24 -6.00 23.65
C LYS A 94 -7.69 -4.84 24.48
N THR A 95 -6.50 -5.05 25.04
CA THR A 95 -5.80 -4.04 25.84
C THR A 95 -5.28 -2.90 24.96
N LEU A 96 -5.05 -1.74 25.58
CA LEU A 96 -4.42 -0.60 24.91
C LEU A 96 -3.03 -0.95 24.35
N ARG A 97 -2.31 -1.84 25.03
CA ARG A 97 -1.01 -2.35 24.57
C ARG A 97 -1.13 -3.13 23.25
N GLU A 98 -2.14 -3.99 23.13
CA GLU A 98 -2.39 -4.76 21.91
C GLU A 98 -2.85 -3.85 20.76
N LEU A 99 -3.69 -2.85 21.06
CA LEU A 99 -4.08 -1.83 20.09
C LEU A 99 -2.84 -1.11 19.52
N TYR A 100 -1.97 -0.62 20.39
CA TYR A 100 -0.74 0.05 19.95
C TYR A 100 0.23 -0.89 19.25
N LEU A 101 0.25 -2.19 19.60
CA LEU A 101 1.06 -3.17 18.90
C LEU A 101 0.58 -3.38 17.46
N ILE A 102 -0.73 -3.52 17.26
CA ILE A 102 -1.36 -3.60 15.93
C ILE A 102 -1.03 -2.33 15.14
N GLN A 103 -1.26 -1.15 15.74
CA GLN A 103 -0.96 0.13 15.12
C GLN A 103 0.52 0.22 14.72
N HIS A 104 1.42 -0.16 15.61
CA HIS A 104 2.86 -0.13 15.37
C HIS A 104 3.22 -1.01 14.17
N HIS A 105 2.76 -2.25 14.13
CA HIS A 105 3.02 -3.18 13.03
C HIS A 105 2.48 -2.67 11.69
N VAL A 106 1.25 -2.15 11.66
CA VAL A 106 0.67 -1.53 10.45
C VAL A 106 1.50 -0.34 9.99
N MET A 107 1.97 0.51 10.90
CA MET A 107 2.88 1.62 10.59
C MET A 107 4.24 1.14 10.05
N ILE A 108 4.78 0.02 10.55
CA ILE A 108 6.00 -0.58 9.98
C ILE A 108 5.74 -1.06 8.54
N GLY A 109 4.66 -1.81 8.30
CA GLY A 109 4.36 -2.35 6.97
C GLY A 109 3.89 -1.31 5.95
N ALA A 110 3.37 -0.18 6.42
CA ALA A 110 3.03 0.96 5.58
C ALA A 110 4.26 1.74 5.10
N ARG A 111 5.46 1.45 5.63
CA ARG A 111 6.69 2.08 5.13
C ARG A 111 6.88 1.71 3.66
N PRO A 112 7.19 2.70 2.81
CA PRO A 112 7.77 2.41 1.51
C PRO A 112 9.04 1.61 1.75
N SER A 113 9.04 0.32 1.43
CA SER A 113 10.32 -0.33 1.16
C SER A 113 10.79 0.19 -0.18
N ASP A 114 12.11 0.36 -0.37
CA ASP A 114 12.67 0.88 -1.62
C ASP A 114 12.18 0.10 -2.87
N SER A 115 11.69 -1.13 -2.67
CA SER A 115 11.01 -1.97 -3.69
C SER A 115 9.57 -1.58 -4.07
N LEU A 116 8.90 -0.71 -3.31
CA LEU A 116 7.54 -0.20 -3.60
C LEU A 116 7.57 1.18 -4.28
N SER A 117 8.71 1.87 -4.26
CA SER A 117 9.01 3.00 -5.12
C SER A 117 9.50 2.49 -6.49
N ALA A 118 9.05 3.15 -7.56
CA ALA A 118 9.22 2.79 -8.98
C ALA A 118 10.65 2.31 -9.38
N PRO A 119 10.79 1.53 -10.47
CA PRO A 119 12.09 1.07 -10.98
C PRO A 119 13.00 2.24 -11.36
N ASP A 120 14.31 2.02 -11.14
CA ASP A 120 15.44 2.92 -11.41
C ASP A 120 15.31 3.74 -12.72
N GLU A 121 15.63 5.04 -12.65
CA GLU A 121 15.97 5.91 -13.79
C GLU A 121 17.30 5.51 -14.47
N ALA A 122 17.65 4.23 -14.52
CA ALA A 122 18.91 3.75 -15.10
C ALA A 122 18.72 3.24 -16.53
N ALA A 123 18.21 4.07 -17.44
CA ALA A 123 18.23 3.78 -18.88
C ALA A 123 18.07 5.02 -19.78
N VAL A 124 18.87 6.09 -19.60
CA VAL A 124 19.16 7.04 -20.69
C VAL A 124 20.63 7.44 -20.63
N SER A 125 21.49 6.66 -21.27
CA SER A 125 22.77 7.14 -21.74
C SER A 125 22.58 7.79 -23.11
N ASP A 126 22.58 9.12 -23.19
CA ASP A 126 23.32 9.79 -24.26
C ASP A 126 23.60 11.25 -23.89
N GLY A 127 24.84 11.67 -24.12
CA GLY A 127 25.31 12.99 -23.75
C GLY A 127 24.76 14.07 -24.67
N ARG A 128 24.21 15.13 -24.08
CA ARG A 128 24.48 16.54 -24.43
C ARG A 128 23.59 17.51 -23.63
N ASN A 129 24.28 18.55 -23.15
CA ASN A 129 23.80 19.89 -22.81
C ASN A 129 23.23 20.14 -21.41
N ALA A 130 23.94 21.02 -20.70
CA ALA A 130 23.53 21.64 -19.45
C ALA A 130 22.33 22.58 -19.66
N GLY A 131 21.32 22.46 -18.81
CA GLY A 131 20.17 23.35 -18.76
C GLY A 131 19.26 22.98 -17.59
N SER A 132 19.35 23.76 -16.52
CA SER A 132 18.44 23.86 -15.37
C SER A 132 17.15 23.02 -15.42
N ARG A 133 16.97 22.09 -14.47
CA ARG A 133 15.66 21.72 -13.89
C ARG A 133 15.86 20.92 -12.60
N SER A 134 15.52 21.57 -11.49
CA SER A 134 15.16 20.91 -10.24
C SER A 134 13.91 20.06 -10.44
N GLY A 135 13.96 18.78 -10.07
CA GLY A 135 12.83 17.84 -10.07
C GLY A 135 13.39 16.41 -10.04
N LEU A 136 12.89 15.43 -9.29
CA LEU A 136 11.59 15.27 -8.66
C LEU A 136 11.77 14.43 -7.38
N SER A 137 11.33 14.99 -6.25
CA SER A 137 10.97 14.24 -5.05
C SER A 137 9.46 14.04 -5.09
N GLY A 138 8.97 12.80 -5.02
CA GLY A 138 7.55 12.55 -4.75
C GLY A 138 6.94 11.43 -5.57
N TYR A 139 7.14 10.18 -5.14
CA TYR A 139 6.32 9.05 -5.59
C TYR A 139 5.62 8.28 -4.47
N LEU A 140 5.54 8.87 -3.27
CA LEU A 140 4.43 8.62 -2.35
C LEU A 140 3.75 9.94 -2.02
N GLN A 141 2.68 10.25 -2.75
CA GLN A 141 1.77 11.30 -2.32
C GLN A 141 0.96 10.77 -1.13
N THR A 142 1.46 11.02 0.08
CA THR A 142 0.53 11.36 1.16
C THR A 142 -0.24 12.58 0.69
N THR A 143 -1.56 12.45 0.59
CA THR A 143 -2.52 13.40 0.03
C THR A 143 -2.13 14.86 0.27
N ARG A 144 -1.55 15.54 -0.72
CA ARG A 144 -1.46 17.01 -0.72
C ARG A 144 -2.75 17.54 -1.36
N TYR A 145 -3.74 17.85 -0.54
CA TYR A 145 -4.83 18.73 -0.96
C TYR A 145 -4.21 20.09 -1.35
N PRO A 146 -4.51 20.66 -2.53
CA PRO A 146 -4.09 22.02 -2.84
C PRO A 146 -4.87 22.96 -1.93
N LEU A 147 -4.19 23.61 -0.98
CA LEU A 147 -4.76 24.73 -0.25
C LEU A 147 -5.10 25.82 -1.27
N ARG A 148 -6.38 26.07 -1.45
CA ARG A 148 -6.89 27.19 -2.25
C ARG A 148 -6.34 28.49 -1.62
N PRO A 149 -5.66 29.37 -2.38
CA PRO A 149 -5.17 30.62 -1.81
C PRO A 149 -6.35 31.45 -1.30
N ALA A 150 -6.21 32.00 -0.10
CA ALA A 150 -7.16 32.94 0.46
C ALA A 150 -7.28 34.14 -0.48
N ALA A 151 -8.50 34.44 -0.92
CA ALA A 151 -8.79 35.68 -1.62
C ALA A 151 -8.47 36.86 -0.69
N GLY A 152 -7.75 37.85 -1.23
CA GLY A 152 -7.44 39.10 -0.54
C GLY A 152 -8.63 40.03 -0.39
#